data_AF-A0A2T5C6H5-F1
#
_entry.id   AF-A0A2T5C6H5-F1
#
_cell.length_a   1.000
_cell.length_b   1.000
_cell.length_c   1.000
_cell.angle_alpha   90.00
_cell.angle_beta   90.00
_cell.angle_gamma   90.00
#
_symmetry.space_group_name_H-M   'P 1'
#
loop_
_entity.id
_entity.type
_entity.pdbx_description
1 polymer ?
#
loop_
_entity_poly.entity_id
_entity_poly.type
_entity_poly.pdbx_seq_one_letter_code
_entity_poly.pdbx_strand_id
1 'polypeptide(L)'
;MKAFLIKSGILAICLIAIEYLLTNTIFAGSGIPHFELIVLFFYTVTNLIHYKLVKIISTNIRQFNPWFLGINMSKMFLYIFFAIGYLWFHREHAKVFLICLIITYICFTVIEITSITKIVNQKKS
;
A
#
# COMPACT_ATOMS: atom_id res chain seq x y z
N MET A 1 -7.91 -14.40 2.11
CA MET A 1 -7.75 -13.75 0.78
C MET A 1 -8.96 -12.88 0.40
N LYS A 2 -10.18 -13.43 0.19
CA LYS A 2 -11.33 -12.63 -0.27
C LYS A 2 -11.64 -11.40 0.62
N ALA A 3 -11.72 -11.60 1.94
CA ALA A 3 -11.97 -10.51 2.88
C ALA A 3 -10.86 -9.44 2.90
N PHE A 4 -9.60 -9.82 2.60
CA PHE A 4 -8.49 -8.88 2.53
C PHE A 4 -8.58 -8.01 1.28
N LEU A 5 -8.83 -8.63 0.11
CA LEU A 5 -9.03 -7.91 -1.16
C LEU A 5 -10.16 -6.88 -1.06
N ILE A 6 -11.27 -7.25 -0.42
CA ILE A 6 -12.40 -6.33 -0.21
C ILE A 6 -11.98 -5.17 0.68
N LYS A 7 -11.30 -5.43 1.81
CA LYS A 7 -10.86 -4.36 2.73
C LYS A 7 -9.84 -3.43 2.09
N SER A 8 -8.84 -3.96 1.39
CA SER A 8 -7.85 -3.16 0.68
C SER A 8 -8.46 -2.41 -0.50
N GLY A 9 -9.47 -2.98 -1.16
CA GLY A 9 -10.22 -2.34 -2.24
C GLY A 9 -11.10 -1.18 -1.75
N ILE A 10 -11.81 -1.38 -0.63
CA ILE A 10 -12.55 -0.29 0.03
C ILE A 10 -11.59 0.83 0.43
N LEU A 11 -10.43 0.50 1.02
CA LEU A 11 -9.42 1.51 1.35
C LEU A 11 -8.97 2.29 0.11
N ALA A 12 -8.68 1.59 -0.99
CA ALA A 12 -8.27 2.23 -2.25
C ALA A 12 -9.33 3.23 -2.75
N ILE A 13 -10.60 2.80 -2.78
CA ILE A 13 -11.73 3.65 -3.20
C ILE A 13 -11.87 4.86 -2.25
N CYS A 14 -11.78 4.64 -0.93
CA CYS A 14 -11.84 5.72 0.05
C CYS A 14 -10.71 6.74 -0.13
N LEU A 15 -9.47 6.29 -0.39
CA LEU A 15 -8.34 7.20 -0.60
C LEU A 15 -8.52 8.05 -1.86
N ILE A 16 -8.98 7.45 -2.96
CA ILE A 16 -9.29 8.17 -4.20
C ILE A 16 -10.43 9.18 -3.96
N ALA A 17 -11.50 8.77 -3.27
CA ALA A 17 -12.62 9.66 -2.96
C ALA A 17 -12.21 10.82 -2.05
N ILE A 18 -11.35 10.58 -1.05
CA ILE A 18 -10.82 11.61 -0.16
C ILE A 18 -9.96 12.61 -0.93
N GLU A 19 -9.05 12.14 -1.79
CA GLU A 19 -8.23 13.03 -2.61
C GLU A 19 -9.10 13.87 -3.55
N TYR A 20 -10.06 13.24 -4.23
CA TYR A 20 -10.99 13.94 -5.11
C TYR A 20 -11.77 15.05 -4.38
N LEU A 21 -12.27 14.75 -3.17
CA LEU A 21 -12.94 15.74 -2.32
C LEU A 21 -11.99 16.88 -1.93
N LEU A 22 -10.79 16.55 -1.43
CA LEU A 22 -9.80 17.55 -1.00
C LEU A 22 -9.42 18.51 -2.13
N THR A 23 -9.19 17.97 -3.33
CA THR A 23 -8.80 18.74 -4.52
C THR A 23 -9.95 19.61 -5.03
N ASN A 24 -11.21 19.18 -4.91
CA ASN A 24 -12.36 19.95 -5.41
C ASN A 24 -12.90 20.98 -4.39
N THR A 25 -12.73 20.77 -3.08
CA THR A 25 -13.31 21.67 -2.05
C THR A 25 -12.30 22.55 -1.33
N ILE A 26 -11.11 22.05 -1.02
CA ILE A 26 -10.15 22.74 -0.14
C ILE A 26 -8.97 23.32 -0.92
N PHE A 27 -8.46 22.58 -1.90
CA PHE A 27 -7.27 22.95 -2.66
C PHE A 27 -7.51 22.92 -4.18
N ALA A 28 -8.42 23.77 -4.64
CA ALA A 28 -8.73 23.91 -6.06
C ALA A 28 -7.43 24.14 -6.88
N GLY A 29 -7.08 23.16 -7.72
CA GLY A 29 -5.93 23.22 -8.63
C GLY A 29 -4.61 22.64 -8.10
N SER A 30 -4.55 22.11 -6.86
CA SER A 30 -3.34 21.44 -6.34
C SER A 30 -3.37 19.91 -6.43
N GLY A 31 -4.25 19.37 -7.27
CA GLY A 31 -4.40 17.92 -7.44
C GLY A 31 -3.08 17.26 -7.86
N ILE A 32 -2.86 16.05 -7.39
CA ILE A 32 -1.72 15.25 -7.83
C ILE A 32 -2.10 14.60 -9.16
N PRO A 33 -1.35 14.84 -10.25
CA PRO A 33 -1.59 14.13 -11.51
C PRO A 33 -1.58 12.61 -11.29
N HIS A 34 -2.64 11.92 -11.71
CA HIS A 34 -2.70 10.46 -11.67
C HIS A 34 -2.58 9.84 -10.26
N PHE A 35 -3.15 10.48 -9.24
CA PHE A 35 -3.18 9.90 -7.88
C PHE A 35 -3.80 8.49 -7.86
N GLU A 36 -4.75 8.20 -8.74
CA GLU A 36 -5.39 6.88 -8.85
C GLU A 36 -4.38 5.79 -9.22
N LEU A 37 -3.37 6.13 -10.04
CA LEU A 37 -2.31 5.20 -10.43
C LEU A 37 -1.43 4.84 -9.23
N ILE A 38 -1.15 5.82 -8.36
CA ILE A 38 -0.42 5.60 -7.10
C ILE A 38 -1.20 4.63 -6.22
N VAL A 39 -2.48 4.91 -5.98
CA VAL A 39 -3.33 4.06 -5.14
C VAL A 39 -3.45 2.65 -5.74
N LEU A 40 -3.61 2.54 -7.05
CA LEU A 40 -3.68 1.25 -7.75
C LEU A 40 -2.38 0.46 -7.62
N PHE A 41 -1.24 1.12 -7.72
CA PHE A 41 0.08 0.52 -7.52
C PHE A 41 0.23 -0.03 -6.10
N PHE A 42 -0.08 0.78 -5.08
CA PHE A 42 -0.05 0.34 -3.68
C PHE A 42 -1.01 -0.83 -3.43
N TYR A 43 -2.24 -0.74 -3.93
CA TYR A 43 -3.22 -1.82 -3.85
C TYR A 43 -2.68 -3.12 -4.45
N THR A 44 -2.09 -3.06 -5.65
CA THR A 44 -1.58 -4.23 -6.35
C THR A 44 -0.41 -4.86 -5.58
N VAL A 45 0.58 -4.05 -5.19
CA VAL A 45 1.76 -4.52 -4.47
C VAL A 45 1.38 -5.13 -3.12
N THR A 46 0.55 -4.45 -2.33
CA THR A 46 0.10 -4.95 -1.03
C THR A 46 -0.69 -6.25 -1.16
N ASN A 47 -1.57 -6.40 -2.15
CA ASN A 47 -2.31 -7.65 -2.33
C ASN A 47 -1.41 -8.81 -2.78
N LEU A 48 -0.42 -8.55 -3.65
CA LEU A 48 0.57 -9.55 -4.07
C LEU A 48 1.43 -10.02 -2.90
N ILE A 49 1.90 -9.09 -2.06
CA ILE A 49 2.70 -9.40 -0.87
C ILE A 49 1.88 -10.17 0.14
N HIS A 50 0.66 -9.72 0.44
CA HIS A 50 -0.25 -10.41 1.33
C HIS A 50 -0.50 -11.85 0.86
N TYR A 51 -0.76 -12.07 -0.44
CA TYR A 51 -0.91 -13.40 -1.01
C TYR A 51 0.33 -14.28 -0.80
N LYS A 52 1.53 -13.76 -1.10
CA LYS A 52 2.79 -14.50 -0.90
C LYS A 52 3.00 -14.87 0.57
N LEU A 53 2.78 -13.93 1.49
CA LEU A 53 2.95 -14.17 2.92
C LEU A 53 1.94 -15.20 3.45
N VAL A 54 0.68 -15.13 3.04
CA VAL A 54 -0.34 -16.13 3.41
C VAL A 54 0.05 -17.52 2.90
N LYS A 55 0.55 -17.62 1.67
CA LYS A 55 1.03 -18.89 1.10
C LYS A 55 2.21 -19.46 1.91
N ILE A 56 3.15 -18.62 2.33
CA ILE A 56 4.29 -19.03 3.16
C ILE A 56 3.81 -19.50 4.53
N ILE A 57 2.90 -18.75 5.16
CA ILE A 57 2.28 -19.14 6.44
C ILE A 57 1.60 -20.51 6.30
N SER A 58 0.87 -20.77 5.21
CA SER A 58 0.21 -22.05 4.98
C SER A 58 1.19 -23.21 4.82
N THR A 59 2.32 -23.00 4.16
CA THR A 59 3.30 -24.05 3.85
C THR A 59 4.29 -24.29 5.00
N ASN A 60 4.94 -23.24 5.50
CA ASN A 60 5.95 -23.36 6.55
C ASN A 60 6.03 -22.09 7.42
N ILE A 61 5.41 -22.15 8.60
CA ILE A 61 5.39 -21.03 9.55
C ILE A 61 6.78 -20.63 10.06
N ARG A 62 7.75 -21.57 10.11
CA ARG A 62 9.12 -21.25 10.56
C ARG A 62 9.84 -20.31 9.60
N GLN A 63 9.49 -20.37 8.32
CA GLN A 63 10.05 -19.50 7.29
C GLN A 63 9.31 -18.16 7.20
N PHE A 64 8.21 -17.95 7.93
CA PHE A 64 7.45 -16.70 7.84
C PHE A 64 8.29 -15.47 8.17
N ASN A 65 9.03 -15.49 9.29
CA ASN A 65 9.77 -14.31 9.76
C ASN A 65 10.84 -13.81 8.77
N PRO A 66 11.77 -14.66 8.26
CA PRO A 66 12.76 -14.19 7.28
C PRO A 66 12.12 -13.71 5.98
N TRP A 67 11.07 -14.38 5.48
CA TRP A 67 10.35 -13.93 4.29
C TRP A 67 9.57 -12.65 4.50
N PHE A 68 8.96 -12.46 5.67
CA PHE A 68 8.25 -11.25 6.03
C PHE A 68 9.18 -10.04 6.01
N LEU A 69 10.36 -10.17 6.60
CA LEU A 69 11.39 -9.12 6.58
C LEU A 69 11.88 -8.85 5.15
N GLY A 70 12.27 -9.89 4.42
CA GLY A 70 12.79 -9.75 3.06
C GLY A 70 11.79 -9.11 2.10
N ILE A 71 10.54 -9.57 2.10
CA ILE A 71 9.50 -9.03 1.20
C ILE A 71 9.16 -7.58 1.56
N ASN A 72 9.05 -7.23 2.84
CA ASN A 72 8.79 -5.84 3.24
C ASN A 72 9.97 -4.91 2.91
N MET A 73 11.21 -5.39 3.04
CA MET A 73 12.37 -4.63 2.61
C MET A 73 12.34 -4.38 1.09
N SER A 74 12.08 -5.42 0.29
CA SER A 74 11.90 -5.27 -1.17
C SER A 74 10.75 -4.32 -1.53
N LYS A 75 9.65 -4.36 -0.77
CA LYS A 75 8.50 -3.46 -0.93
C LYS A 75 8.91 -1.99 -0.76
N MET A 76 9.72 -1.68 0.26
CA MET A 76 10.21 -0.33 0.48
C MET A 76 11.06 0.17 -0.69
N PHE A 77 11.98 -0.65 -1.21
CA PHE A 77 12.76 -0.29 -2.41
C PHE A 77 11.87 -0.05 -3.62
N LEU A 78 10.88 -0.92 -3.84
CA LEU A 78 9.93 -0.78 -4.94
C LEU A 78 9.16 0.55 -4.86
N TYR A 79 8.77 0.97 -3.66
CA TYR A 79 8.09 2.25 -3.43
C TYR A 79 9.01 3.45 -3.64
N ILE A 80 10.29 3.34 -3.26
CA ILE A 80 11.30 4.38 -3.53
C ILE A 80 11.52 4.53 -5.04
N PHE A 81 11.69 3.44 -5.78
CA PHE A 81 11.86 3.49 -7.23
C PHE A 81 10.63 4.10 -7.92
N PHE A 82 9.43 3.73 -7.48
CA PHE A 82 8.20 4.32 -7.97
C PHE A 82 8.13 5.84 -7.68
N ALA A 83 8.49 6.26 -6.46
CA ALA A 83 8.51 7.66 -6.08
C ALA A 83 9.50 8.48 -6.92
N ILE A 84 10.71 7.97 -7.12
CA ILE A 84 11.73 8.60 -7.97
C ILE A 84 11.23 8.71 -9.41
N GLY A 85 10.66 7.63 -9.95
CA GLY A 85 10.10 7.59 -11.29
C GLY A 85 9.01 8.65 -11.49
N TYR A 86 8.06 8.73 -10.56
CA TYR A 86 7.00 9.73 -10.61
C TYR A 86 7.53 11.17 -10.50
N LEU A 87 8.41 11.42 -9.52
CA LEU A 87 9.00 12.75 -9.29
C LEU A 87 9.87 13.23 -10.46
N TRP A 88 10.35 12.32 -11.31
CA TRP A 88 11.07 12.70 -12.52
C TRP A 88 10.18 13.48 -13.49
N PHE A 89 8.90 13.11 -13.60
CA PHE A 89 7.94 13.71 -14.52
C PHE A 89 7.15 14.87 -13.91
N HIS A 90 6.91 14.86 -12.59
CA HIS A 90 6.03 15.82 -11.90
C HIS A 90 6.72 16.50 -10.71
N ARG A 91 7.80 17.23 -10.98
CA ARG A 91 8.61 17.88 -9.93
C ARG A 91 7.85 18.98 -9.21
N GLU A 92 6.96 19.68 -9.92
CA GLU A 92 6.15 20.78 -9.39
C GLU A 92 5.22 20.34 -8.25
N HIS A 93 4.78 19.08 -8.24
CA HIS A 93 3.89 18.52 -7.23
C HIS A 93 4.62 17.71 -6.15
N ALA A 94 5.96 17.74 -6.10
CA ALA A 94 6.77 16.83 -5.32
C ALA A 94 6.41 16.78 -3.82
N LYS A 95 6.17 17.94 -3.20
CA LYS A 95 5.82 18.03 -1.77
C LYS A 95 4.50 17.35 -1.46
N VAL A 96 3.46 17.67 -2.24
CA VAL A 96 2.10 17.13 -2.06
C VAL A 96 2.10 15.63 -2.35
N PHE A 97 2.78 15.23 -3.43
CA PHE A 97 2.97 13.82 -3.80
C PHE A 97 3.62 13.01 -2.67
N LEU A 98 4.73 13.48 -2.08
CA LEU A 98 5.41 12.75 -1.01
C LEU A 98 4.54 12.58 0.23
N ILE A 99 3.76 13.60 0.61
CA ILE A 99 2.83 13.52 1.73
C ILE A 99 1.76 12.46 1.45
N CYS A 100 1.12 12.51 0.27
CA CYS A 100 0.09 11.56 -0.11
C CYS A 100 0.64 10.13 -0.24
N LEU A 101 1.88 9.97 -0.74
CA LEU A 101 2.56 8.68 -0.83
C LEU A 101 2.81 8.09 0.57
N ILE A 102 3.26 8.90 1.53
CA ILE A 102 3.47 8.46 2.92
C ILE A 102 2.14 8.05 3.56
N ILE A 103 1.09 8.85 3.41
CA ILE A 103 -0.24 8.53 3.96
C ILE A 103 -0.75 7.22 3.36
N THR A 104 -0.71 7.09 2.04
CA THR A 104 -1.12 5.88 1.32
C THR A 104 -0.32 4.66 1.80
N TYR A 105 1.00 4.80 1.92
CA TYR A 105 1.88 3.76 2.45
C TYR A 105 1.46 3.29 3.84
N ILE A 106 1.20 4.22 4.76
CA ILE A 106 0.80 3.89 6.13
C ILE A 106 -0.53 3.16 6.13
N CYS A 107 -1.55 3.68 5.41
CA CYS A 107 -2.87 3.07 5.36
C CYS A 107 -2.84 1.62 4.87
N PHE A 108 -2.16 1.36 3.75
CA PHE A 108 -2.04 0.00 3.22
C PHE A 108 -1.20 -0.91 4.11
N THR A 109 -0.11 -0.39 4.69
CA THR A 109 0.79 -1.17 5.55
C THR A 109 0.10 -1.58 6.86
N VAL A 110 -0.70 -0.70 7.47
CA VAL A 110 -1.47 -1.03 8.69
C VAL A 110 -2.46 -2.16 8.41
N ILE A 111 -3.23 -2.09 7.31
CA ILE A 111 -4.17 -3.16 6.95
C ILE A 111 -3.44 -4.48 6.69
N GLU A 112 -2.31 -4.44 5.97
CA GLU A 112 -1.49 -5.62 5.69
C GLU A 112 -0.97 -6.28 6.97
N ILE A 113 -0.30 -5.52 7.84
CA ILE A 113 0.31 -6.03 9.07
C ILE A 113 -0.76 -6.56 10.02
N THR A 114 -1.85 -5.81 10.26
CA THR A 114 -2.91 -6.27 11.16
C THR A 114 -3.56 -7.56 10.67
N SER A 115 -3.78 -7.68 9.35
CA SER A 115 -4.34 -8.91 8.78
C SER A 115 -3.37 -10.09 8.85
N ILE A 116 -2.08 -9.89 8.56
CA ILE A 116 -1.08 -10.95 8.62
C ILE A 116 -0.85 -11.42 10.05
N THR A 117 -0.71 -10.50 11.01
CA THR A 117 -0.54 -10.83 12.43
C THR A 117 -1.70 -11.66 12.96
N LYS A 118 -2.94 -11.33 12.57
CA LYS A 118 -4.12 -12.14 12.93
C LYS A 118 -4.01 -13.58 12.43
N ILE A 119 -3.60 -13.78 11.18
CA ILE A 119 -3.45 -15.11 10.57
C ILE A 119 -2.32 -15.90 11.24
N VAL A 120 -1.19 -15.25 11.53
CA VAL A 120 -0.06 -15.88 12.21
C VAL A 120 -0.45 -16.35 13.61
N ASN A 121 -1.15 -15.53 14.38
CA ASN A 121 -1.59 -15.88 15.73
C ASN A 121 -2.60 -17.04 15.73
N GLN A 122 -3.51 -17.08 14.76
CA GLN A 122 -4.47 -18.19 14.62
C GLN A 122 -3.83 -19.52 14.27
N LYS A 123 -2.65 -19.52 13.62
CA LYS A 123 -1.94 -20.76 13.24
C LYS A 123 -0.97 -21.25 14.32
N LYS A 124 -0.62 -20.40 15.29
CA LYS A 124 0.22 -20.75 16.44
C LYS A 124 -0.59 -21.30 17.62
N SER A 125 -1.87 -20.95 17.72
CA SER A 125 -2.83 -21.53 18.65
C SER A 125 -3.32 -22.90 18.17
#